data_AF-A0A7Y5GUM4-F1
#
_entry.id   AF-A0A7Y5GUM4-F1
#
_cell.length_a   1.000
_cell.length_b   1.000
_cell.length_c   1.000
_cell.angle_alpha   90.00
_cell.angle_beta   90.00
_cell.angle_gamma   90.00
#
_symmetry.space_group_name_H-M   'P 1'
#
loop_
_entity.id
_entity.type
_entity.pdbx_description
1 polymer ?
#
loop_
_entity_poly.entity_id
_entity_poly.type
_entity_poly.pdbx_seq_one_letter_code
_entity_poly.pdbx_strand_id
1 'polypeptide(L)'
;MSDTDKSEANQGLTQAAKQTGTWVVAALLVASTILGTIGFFRYKHAEQVLMSEMTDLRQLGTTMDVEGCADRVLDRFMHCDVMRSLCDAEVPRMMDACLGAQLRDAYCQSVAVERRSTGFGYDKCAKKGLQRREMKACAAIFRTIDKYCDRRLLSANSSI
;
A
#
# COMPACT_ATOMS: atom_id res chain seq x y z
N MET A 1 38.73 62.23 -12.64
CA MET A 1 37.58 61.75 -11.84
C MET A 1 37.44 60.27 -12.17
N SER A 2 38.07 59.42 -11.36
CA SER A 2 38.52 58.08 -11.75
C SER A 2 37.42 57.01 -11.75
N ASP A 3 37.44 56.17 -12.78
CA ASP A 3 36.58 54.98 -12.98
C ASP A 3 36.67 53.93 -11.87
N THR A 4 37.65 54.02 -10.97
CA THR A 4 37.83 53.09 -9.84
C THR A 4 36.71 53.17 -8.80
N ASP A 5 36.07 54.33 -8.64
CA ASP A 5 35.03 54.55 -7.60
C ASP A 5 33.70 53.84 -7.91
N LYS A 6 33.38 53.62 -9.19
CA LYS A 6 32.14 52.94 -9.63
C LYS A 6 32.20 51.42 -9.49
N SER A 7 33.39 50.83 -9.41
CA SER A 7 33.59 49.38 -9.33
C SER A 7 33.25 48.85 -7.93
N GLU A 8 33.67 49.55 -6.88
CA GLU A 8 33.50 49.11 -5.49
C GLU A 8 32.04 49.19 -5.03
N ALA A 9 31.29 50.20 -5.48
CA ALA A 9 29.85 50.33 -5.17
C ALA A 9 28.99 49.21 -5.80
N ASN A 10 29.34 48.71 -7.00
CA ASN A 10 28.64 47.61 -7.65
C ASN A 10 28.95 46.24 -7.04
N GLN A 11 30.15 46.06 -6.47
CA GLN A 11 30.54 44.84 -5.78
C GLN A 11 29.81 44.64 -4.43
N GLY A 12 29.52 45.72 -3.70
CA GLY A 12 28.76 45.66 -2.45
C GLY A 12 27.29 45.27 -2.63
N LEU A 13 26.62 45.80 -3.67
CA LEU A 13 25.23 45.46 -4.01
C LEU A 13 25.07 44.00 -4.47
N THR A 14 26.05 43.50 -5.24
CA THR A 14 26.05 42.10 -5.70
C THR A 14 26.34 41.12 -4.57
N GLN A 15 27.20 41.45 -3.60
CA GLN A 15 27.42 40.60 -2.43
C GLN A 15 26.21 40.54 -1.49
N ALA A 16 25.54 41.67 -1.21
CA ALA A 16 24.35 41.71 -0.35
C ALA A 16 23.16 40.91 -0.95
N ALA A 17 22.97 40.97 -2.27
CA ALA A 17 21.96 40.18 -2.98
C ALA A 17 22.29 38.69 -3.03
N LYS A 18 23.58 38.33 -3.17
CA LYS A 18 24.03 36.93 -3.18
C LYS A 18 23.89 36.29 -1.79
N GLN A 19 24.15 37.05 -0.73
CA GLN A 19 24.06 36.57 0.64
C GLN A 19 22.61 36.31 1.06
N THR A 20 21.68 37.22 0.74
CA THR A 20 20.24 37.01 1.00
C THR A 20 19.66 35.85 0.19
N GLY A 21 20.03 35.72 -1.09
CA GLY A 21 19.62 34.56 -1.92
C GLY A 21 20.13 33.21 -1.38
N THR A 22 21.36 33.18 -0.86
CA THR A 22 21.95 31.94 -0.31
C THR A 22 21.22 31.46 0.95
N TRP A 23 20.79 32.38 1.83
CA TRP A 23 20.01 32.03 3.03
C TRP A 23 18.63 31.48 2.69
N VAL A 24 17.96 32.01 1.67
CA VAL A 24 16.66 31.49 1.22
C VAL A 24 16.80 30.07 0.68
N VAL A 25 17.80 29.81 -0.15
CA VAL A 25 18.06 28.46 -0.69
C VAL A 25 18.43 27.47 0.42
N ALA A 26 19.27 27.88 1.37
CA ALA A 26 19.62 27.06 2.53
C ALA A 26 18.39 26.72 3.38
N ALA A 27 17.53 27.70 3.66
CA ALA A 27 16.30 27.49 4.42
C ALA A 27 15.33 26.53 3.70
N LEU A 28 15.21 26.64 2.37
CA LEU A 28 14.38 25.76 1.55
C LEU A 28 14.91 24.32 1.55
N LEU A 29 16.22 24.14 1.45
CA LEU A 29 16.85 22.82 1.55
C LEU A 29 16.58 22.19 2.91
N VAL A 30 16.80 22.93 4.00
CA VAL A 30 16.53 22.45 5.37
C VAL A 30 15.07 22.04 5.53
N ALA A 31 14.13 22.90 5.09
CA ALA A 31 12.70 22.59 5.14
C ALA A 31 12.34 21.34 4.32
N SER A 32 12.93 21.17 3.13
CA SER A 32 12.73 19.99 2.30
C SER A 32 13.22 18.71 2.99
N THR A 33 14.43 18.73 3.59
CA THR A 33 14.94 17.59 4.36
C THR A 33 14.05 17.26 5.56
N ILE A 34 13.56 18.25 6.31
CA ILE A 34 12.69 18.03 7.47
C ILE A 34 11.40 17.31 7.04
N LEU A 35 10.72 17.82 6.01
CA LEU A 35 9.52 17.20 5.46
C LEU A 35 9.78 15.79 4.96
N GLY A 36 10.92 15.57 4.28
CA GLY A 36 11.37 14.25 3.85
C GLY A 36 11.55 13.28 5.01
N THR A 37 12.25 13.69 6.07
CA THR A 37 12.45 12.85 7.27
C THR A 37 11.15 12.52 7.99
N ILE A 38 10.24 13.49 8.18
CA ILE A 38 8.95 13.25 8.83
C ILE A 38 8.12 12.24 8.02
N GLY A 39 8.06 12.42 6.70
CA GLY A 39 7.40 11.47 5.80
C GLY A 39 8.01 10.07 5.91
N PHE A 40 9.33 9.98 5.94
CA PHE A 40 10.06 8.71 6.06
C PHE A 40 9.78 8.00 7.41
N PHE A 41 9.76 8.73 8.52
CA PHE A 41 9.46 8.13 9.83
C PHE A 41 8.02 7.60 9.91
N ARG A 42 7.03 8.35 9.40
CA ARG A 42 5.64 7.87 9.33
C ARG A 42 5.52 6.64 8.43
N TYR A 43 6.26 6.61 7.32
CA TYR A 43 6.31 5.46 6.42
C TYR A 43 6.92 4.23 7.11
N LYS A 44 8.06 4.38 7.78
CA LYS A 44 8.73 3.28 8.51
C LYS A 44 7.88 2.73 9.64
N HIS A 45 7.20 3.59 10.39
CA HIS A 45 6.29 3.15 11.43
C HIS A 45 5.07 2.40 10.87
N ALA A 46 4.57 2.82 9.70
CA ALA A 46 3.52 2.08 9.00
C ALA A 46 4.02 0.71 8.51
N GLU A 47 5.22 0.63 7.92
CA GLU A 47 5.81 -0.65 7.48
C GLU A 47 5.92 -1.66 8.64
N GLN A 48 6.41 -1.23 9.80
CA GLN A 48 6.59 -2.13 10.96
C GLN A 48 5.27 -2.71 11.45
N VAL A 49 4.22 -1.87 11.53
CA VAL A 49 2.88 -2.34 11.89
C VAL A 49 2.41 -3.35 10.85
N LEU A 50 2.48 -3.03 9.55
CA LEU A 50 2.00 -3.90 8.47
C LEU A 50 2.77 -5.23 8.38
N MET A 51 4.09 -5.24 8.60
CA MET A 51 4.90 -6.46 8.56
C MET A 51 4.57 -7.44 9.69
N SER A 52 4.26 -6.94 10.90
CA SER A 52 3.84 -7.80 12.00
C SER A 52 2.53 -8.53 11.67
N GLU A 53 1.60 -7.83 11.03
CA GLU A 53 0.29 -8.39 10.65
C GLU A 53 0.39 -9.44 9.55
N MET A 54 1.31 -9.24 8.60
CA MET A 54 1.53 -10.22 7.56
C MET A 54 2.06 -11.54 8.12
N THR A 55 2.84 -11.48 9.19
CA THR A 55 3.37 -12.67 9.86
C THR A 55 2.24 -13.40 10.58
N ASP A 56 1.39 -12.67 11.30
CA ASP A 56 0.21 -13.22 11.97
C ASP A 56 -0.77 -13.85 10.96
N LEU A 57 -1.04 -13.17 9.84
CA LEU A 57 -1.93 -13.68 8.79
C LEU A 57 -1.38 -14.93 8.09
N ARG A 58 -0.06 -15.05 7.92
CA ARG A 58 0.54 -16.29 7.40
C ARG A 58 0.36 -17.44 8.39
N GLN A 59 0.56 -17.18 9.68
CA GLN A 59 0.40 -18.21 10.69
C GLN A 59 -1.07 -18.64 10.80
N LEU A 60 -1.98 -17.69 10.89
CA LEU A 60 -3.43 -17.94 10.94
C LEU A 60 -3.96 -18.55 9.64
N GLY A 61 -3.36 -18.21 8.50
CA GLY A 61 -3.70 -18.76 7.20
C GLY A 61 -3.49 -20.28 7.11
N THR A 62 -2.68 -20.89 7.99
CA THR A 62 -2.52 -22.35 8.05
C THR A 62 -3.76 -23.06 8.62
N THR A 63 -4.55 -22.37 9.45
CA THR A 63 -5.73 -22.95 10.13
C THR A 63 -7.05 -22.43 9.60
N MET A 64 -7.07 -21.23 9.00
CA MET A 64 -8.28 -20.62 8.45
C MET A 64 -8.59 -21.14 7.05
N ASP A 65 -9.85 -21.17 6.67
CA ASP A 65 -10.28 -21.36 5.28
C ASP A 65 -10.16 -20.05 4.47
N VAL A 66 -10.47 -20.11 3.17
CA VAL A 66 -10.34 -18.95 2.27
C VAL A 66 -11.32 -17.83 2.66
N GLU A 67 -12.52 -18.18 3.12
CA GLU A 67 -13.50 -17.20 3.58
C GLU A 67 -13.08 -16.57 4.91
N GLY A 68 -12.54 -17.34 5.85
CA GLY A 68 -11.93 -16.83 7.07
C GLY A 68 -10.76 -15.88 6.79
N CYS A 69 -9.91 -16.18 5.81
CA CYS A 69 -8.88 -15.24 5.34
C CYS A 69 -9.51 -13.94 4.83
N ALA A 70 -10.55 -14.02 4.00
CA ALA A 70 -11.22 -12.84 3.44
C ALA A 70 -11.84 -11.96 4.55
N ASP A 71 -12.50 -12.59 5.51
CA ASP A 71 -13.13 -11.90 6.64
C ASP A 71 -12.10 -11.24 7.55
N ARG A 72 -10.97 -11.89 7.84
CA ARG A 72 -9.89 -11.31 8.64
C ARG A 72 -9.20 -10.14 7.95
N VAL A 73 -8.94 -10.24 6.64
CA VAL A 73 -8.33 -9.15 5.88
C VAL A 73 -9.29 -7.96 5.79
N LEU A 74 -10.59 -8.21 5.60
CA LEU A 74 -11.60 -7.15 5.59
C LEU A 74 -11.74 -6.48 6.96
N ASP A 75 -11.78 -7.27 8.03
CA ASP A 75 -11.80 -6.76 9.41
C ASP A 75 -10.59 -5.88 9.69
N ARG A 76 -9.39 -6.30 9.26
CA ARG A 76 -8.20 -5.49 9.45
C ARG A 76 -8.24 -4.20 8.64
N PHE A 77 -8.75 -4.26 7.41
CA PHE A 77 -8.95 -3.08 6.59
C PHE A 77 -9.88 -2.04 7.24
N MET A 78 -10.95 -2.50 7.91
CA MET A 78 -11.89 -1.63 8.62
C MET A 78 -11.24 -0.89 9.79
N HIS A 79 -10.28 -1.53 10.46
CA HIS A 79 -9.54 -0.97 11.61
C HIS A 79 -8.18 -0.35 11.22
N CYS A 80 -7.97 -0.04 9.95
CA CYS A 80 -6.70 0.46 9.47
C CYS A 80 -6.53 1.97 9.77
N ASP A 81 -5.77 2.29 10.83
CA ASP A 81 -5.53 3.66 11.32
C ASP A 81 -4.39 4.41 10.59
N VAL A 82 -3.74 3.76 9.61
CA VAL A 82 -2.68 4.37 8.80
C VAL A 82 -3.23 5.10 7.57
N MET A 83 -2.34 5.62 6.71
CA MET A 83 -2.75 6.33 5.50
C MET A 83 -3.64 5.45 4.62
N ARG A 84 -4.79 5.99 4.21
CA ARG A 84 -5.80 5.28 3.39
C ARG A 84 -5.23 4.58 2.16
N SER A 85 -4.31 5.22 1.45
CA SER A 85 -3.65 4.64 0.29
C SER A 85 -2.82 3.40 0.62
N LEU A 86 -2.18 3.36 1.79
CA LEU A 86 -1.44 2.19 2.27
C LEU A 86 -2.41 1.06 2.63
N CYS A 87 -3.49 1.35 3.36
CA CYS A 87 -4.52 0.36 3.68
C CYS A 87 -5.08 -0.28 2.41
N ASP A 88 -5.46 0.53 1.42
CA ASP A 88 -6.04 0.06 0.16
C ASP A 88 -5.03 -0.80 -0.65
N ALA A 89 -3.74 -0.46 -0.62
CA ALA A 89 -2.68 -1.19 -1.30
C ALA A 89 -2.28 -2.50 -0.61
N GLU A 90 -2.52 -2.61 0.70
CA GLU A 90 -2.10 -3.75 1.49
C GLU A 90 -3.10 -4.91 1.46
N VAL A 91 -4.39 -4.63 1.26
CA VAL A 91 -5.46 -5.64 1.19
C VAL A 91 -5.10 -6.84 0.28
N PRO A 92 -4.63 -6.65 -0.97
CA PRO A 92 -4.26 -7.77 -1.83
C PRO A 92 -3.08 -8.57 -1.27
N ARG A 93 -2.10 -7.90 -0.66
CA ARG A 93 -0.88 -8.55 -0.14
C ARG A 93 -1.17 -9.36 1.11
N MET A 94 -1.98 -8.82 2.03
CA MET A 94 -2.48 -9.54 3.20
C MET A 94 -3.26 -10.80 2.78
N MET A 95 -4.11 -10.67 1.75
CA MET A 95 -4.87 -11.80 1.25
C MET A 95 -3.98 -12.86 0.57
N ASP A 96 -3.03 -12.46 -0.28
CA ASP A 96 -2.07 -13.38 -0.88
C ASP A 96 -1.23 -14.11 0.20
N ALA A 97 -0.85 -13.41 1.27
CA ALA A 97 -0.12 -14.01 2.39
C ALA A 97 -0.93 -15.09 3.11
N CYS A 98 -2.23 -14.84 3.37
CA CYS A 98 -3.12 -15.82 3.99
C CYS A 98 -3.42 -17.02 3.07
N LEU A 99 -3.63 -16.76 1.78
CA LEU A 99 -3.85 -17.82 0.78
C LEU A 99 -2.63 -18.69 0.56
N GLY A 100 -1.43 -18.10 0.60
CA GLY A 100 -0.15 -18.80 0.41
C GLY A 100 0.26 -19.67 1.60
N ALA A 101 -0.40 -19.57 2.75
CA ALA A 101 -0.06 -20.32 3.95
C ALA A 101 -0.38 -21.83 3.86
N GLN A 102 -1.31 -22.24 2.99
CA GLN A 102 -1.62 -23.65 2.75
C GLN A 102 -2.16 -23.86 1.33
N LEU A 103 -2.15 -25.12 0.88
CA LEU A 103 -2.75 -25.50 -0.41
C LEU A 103 -4.27 -25.29 -0.35
N ARG A 104 -4.82 -24.62 -1.37
CA ARG A 104 -6.26 -24.29 -1.46
C ARG A 104 -6.91 -24.92 -2.68
N ASP A 105 -6.35 -25.99 -3.22
CA ASP A 105 -6.75 -26.53 -4.52
C ASP A 105 -8.21 -26.98 -4.50
N ALA A 106 -8.66 -27.63 -3.41
CA ALA A 106 -10.06 -28.02 -3.23
C ALA A 106 -11.02 -26.83 -3.28
N TYR A 107 -10.67 -25.70 -2.64
CA TYR A 107 -11.45 -24.47 -2.72
C TYR A 107 -11.42 -23.89 -4.14
N CYS A 108 -10.24 -23.79 -4.75
CA CYS A 108 -10.11 -23.23 -6.10
C CYS A 108 -10.89 -24.05 -7.15
N GLN A 109 -11.01 -25.36 -6.95
CA GLN A 109 -11.87 -26.23 -7.75
C GLN A 109 -13.35 -26.00 -7.47
N SER A 110 -13.76 -25.89 -6.19
CA SER A 110 -15.17 -25.70 -5.81
C SER A 110 -15.77 -24.40 -6.34
N VAL A 111 -14.96 -23.34 -6.47
CA VAL A 111 -15.40 -22.03 -7.00
C VAL A 111 -15.07 -21.81 -8.48
N ALA A 112 -14.54 -22.81 -9.20
CA ALA A 112 -14.03 -22.63 -10.56
C ALA A 112 -15.07 -22.11 -11.56
N VAL A 113 -16.34 -22.51 -11.41
CA VAL A 113 -17.45 -22.04 -12.26
C VAL A 113 -17.90 -20.64 -11.84
N GLU A 114 -18.12 -20.42 -10.55
CA GLU A 114 -18.57 -19.14 -9.98
C GLU A 114 -17.59 -18.00 -10.30
N ARG A 115 -16.28 -18.29 -10.27
CA ARG A 115 -15.22 -17.33 -10.58
C ARG A 115 -15.25 -16.78 -12.00
N ARG A 116 -15.81 -17.52 -12.96
CA ARG A 116 -15.96 -17.04 -14.35
C ARG A 116 -17.07 -16.00 -14.49
N SER A 117 -17.89 -15.81 -13.47
CA SER A 117 -18.91 -14.76 -13.46
C SER A 117 -18.29 -13.39 -13.19
N THR A 118 -18.87 -12.33 -13.75
CA THR A 118 -18.46 -10.95 -13.51
C THR A 118 -18.74 -10.48 -12.07
N GLY A 119 -19.53 -11.25 -11.31
CA GLY A 119 -19.98 -10.95 -9.96
C GLY A 119 -19.29 -11.76 -8.86
N PHE A 120 -18.18 -12.45 -9.14
CA PHE A 120 -17.52 -13.29 -8.14
C PHE A 120 -17.25 -12.54 -6.83
N GLY A 121 -17.80 -13.06 -5.72
CA GLY A 121 -17.68 -12.46 -4.39
C GLY A 121 -18.57 -11.24 -4.14
N TYR A 122 -19.29 -10.71 -5.14
CA TYR A 122 -20.18 -9.56 -4.96
C TYR A 122 -21.28 -9.85 -3.93
N ASP A 123 -21.95 -10.99 -4.04
CA ASP A 123 -23.02 -11.36 -3.11
C ASP A 123 -22.50 -11.51 -1.68
N LYS A 124 -21.26 -12.01 -1.53
CA LYS A 124 -20.59 -12.15 -0.23
C LYS A 124 -20.28 -10.78 0.37
N CYS A 125 -19.85 -9.81 -0.45
CA CYS A 125 -19.62 -8.44 -0.01
C CYS A 125 -20.92 -7.67 0.28
N ALA A 126 -21.94 -7.83 -0.56
CA ALA A 126 -23.21 -7.12 -0.45
C ALA A 126 -23.99 -7.50 0.82
N LYS A 127 -23.96 -8.79 1.21
CA LYS A 127 -24.62 -9.30 2.42
C LYS A 127 -24.06 -8.72 3.73
N LYS A 128 -22.84 -8.16 3.70
CA LYS A 128 -22.15 -7.64 4.89
C LYS A 128 -22.52 -6.19 5.26
N GLY A 129 -23.36 -5.51 4.47
CA GLY A 129 -23.80 -4.13 4.77
C GLY A 129 -22.67 -3.10 4.73
N LEU A 130 -21.65 -3.35 3.91
CA LEU A 130 -20.41 -2.57 3.85
C LEU A 130 -20.62 -1.18 3.25
N GLN A 131 -19.87 -0.20 3.75
CA GLN A 131 -19.76 1.11 3.11
C GLN A 131 -19.02 1.03 1.78
N ARG A 132 -19.13 2.06 0.94
CA ARG A 132 -18.49 2.11 -0.40
C ARG A 132 -16.99 1.78 -0.38
N ARG A 133 -16.26 2.25 0.64
CA ARG A 133 -14.81 2.00 0.78
C ARG A 133 -14.53 0.53 1.08
N GLU A 134 -15.24 -0.03 2.05
CA GLU A 134 -15.13 -1.43 2.47
C GLU A 134 -15.56 -2.38 1.35
N MET A 135 -16.59 -2.01 0.60
CA MET A 135 -17.03 -2.77 -0.58
C MET A 135 -15.94 -2.83 -1.65
N LYS A 136 -15.18 -1.74 -1.85
CA LYS A 136 -14.01 -1.74 -2.75
C LYS A 136 -12.90 -2.66 -2.24
N ALA A 137 -12.64 -2.67 -0.92
CA ALA A 137 -11.67 -3.59 -0.32
C ALA A 137 -12.11 -5.04 -0.45
N CYS A 138 -13.38 -5.35 -0.14
CA CYS A 138 -13.95 -6.67 -0.30
C CYS A 138 -13.87 -7.17 -1.75
N ALA A 139 -14.20 -6.31 -2.72
CA ALA A 139 -14.00 -6.63 -4.14
C ALA A 139 -12.53 -6.88 -4.50
N ALA A 140 -11.59 -6.16 -3.89
CA ALA A 140 -10.16 -6.40 -4.09
C ALA A 140 -9.73 -7.76 -3.51
N ILE A 141 -10.25 -8.16 -2.35
CA ILE A 141 -10.00 -9.47 -1.74
C ILE A 141 -10.43 -10.60 -2.68
N PHE A 142 -11.66 -10.56 -3.19
CA PHE A 142 -12.15 -11.60 -4.11
C PHE A 142 -11.42 -11.63 -5.44
N ARG A 143 -10.96 -10.48 -5.95
CA ARG A 143 -10.05 -10.44 -7.10
C ARG A 143 -8.69 -11.08 -6.82
N THR A 144 -8.17 -10.96 -5.60
CA THR A 144 -6.94 -11.64 -5.21
C THR A 144 -7.14 -13.15 -5.11
N ILE A 145 -8.26 -13.59 -4.52
CA ILE A 145 -8.64 -15.02 -4.51
C ILE A 145 -8.70 -15.57 -5.94
N ASP A 146 -9.34 -14.83 -6.84
CA ASP A 146 -9.47 -15.19 -8.23
C ASP A 146 -8.09 -15.38 -8.88
N LYS A 147 -7.23 -14.36 -8.83
CA LYS A 147 -5.86 -14.45 -9.35
C LYS A 147 -5.04 -15.58 -8.73
N TYR A 148 -5.20 -15.83 -7.43
CA TYR A 148 -4.50 -16.93 -6.75
C TYR A 148 -4.92 -18.28 -7.31
N CYS A 149 -6.23 -18.50 -7.43
CA CYS A 149 -6.75 -19.76 -7.93
C CYS A 149 -6.48 -19.96 -9.43
N ASP A 150 -6.43 -18.90 -10.23
CA ASP A 150 -5.95 -19.00 -11.63
C ASP A 150 -4.51 -19.50 -11.71
N ARG A 151 -3.59 -18.91 -10.93
CA ARG A 151 -2.19 -19.37 -10.89
C ARG A 151 -2.08 -20.83 -10.46
N ARG A 152 -2.87 -21.25 -9.46
CA ARG A 152 -2.88 -22.62 -8.95
C ARG A 152 -3.40 -23.63 -9.97
N LEU A 153 -4.55 -23.36 -10.59
CA LEU A 153 -5.13 -24.27 -11.58
C LEU A 153 -4.27 -24.38 -12.84
N LEU A 154 -3.62 -23.29 -13.27
CA LEU A 154 -2.64 -23.34 -14.35
C LEU A 154 -1.43 -24.20 -13.99
N SER A 155 -0.89 -24.05 -12.77
CA SER A 155 0.25 -24.87 -12.31
C SER A 155 -0.07 -26.35 -12.15
N ALA A 156 -1.31 -26.68 -11.78
CA ALA A 156 -1.78 -28.05 -11.68
C ALA A 156 -1.87 -28.73 -13.06
N ASN A 157 -2.33 -27.99 -14.08
CA ASN A 157 -2.46 -28.51 -15.45
C ASN A 157 -1.11 -28.65 -16.18
N SER A 158 -0.10 -27.86 -15.83
CA SER A 158 1.25 -27.95 -16.42
C SER A 158 2.12 -29.07 -15.84
N SER A 159 1.65 -29.75 -14.80
CA SER A 159 2.38 -30.84 -14.12
C SER A 159 1.93 -32.24 -14.60
N ILE A 160 1.11 -32.28 -15.65
CA ILE A 160 0.63 -33.48 -16.36
C ILE A 160 1.30 -33.51 -17.73
#